data_AF-A0A8A4UXD9-F1
#
_entry.id   AF-A0A8A4UXD9-F1
#
_cell.length_a   1.000
_cell.length_b   1.000
_cell.length_c   1.000
_cell.angle_alpha   90.00
_cell.angle_beta   90.00
_cell.angle_gamma   90.00
#
_symmetry.space_group_name_H-M   'P 1'
#
loop_
_entity.id
_entity.type
_entity.pdbx_description
1 polymer ?
#
loop_
_entity_poly.entity_id
_entity_poly.type
_entity_poly.pdbx_seq_one_letter_code
_entity_poly.pdbx_strand_id
1 'polypeptide(L)'
;MRRILNSIGSEERHTFQANFGKYGYKRYHDPIRGELYSPTMVVRNLEMVDDPENPQLISDHLWLNLTKGFKDLGLLKEGDRIQFNGRVSEYSKCFIKKDKKDYELTYPSKAQLLTDRNTQKLPDDHQVLIGMIMNLNYKFYNNLGRPLVPYFMDAFAKWQEEQETPLPIKCHKGNEYESSSKYDALDYKEEKNAYDQERQKREDKRLKKQAAGLKLLQTKSDLVDDLISLGKKLKAEAQDESLKEYCYISNSKLSKVLIQHKIEKAKQANIRQALNSEWFHEKFDDQNGKELSPLEQLANKFNQN
;
A
#
# COMPACT_ATOMS: atom_id res chain seq x y z
N MET A 1 7.11 -18.82 4.49
CA MET A 1 8.51 -18.49 4.80
C MET A 1 8.80 -17.03 4.45
N ARG A 2 8.37 -16.08 5.31
CA ARG A 2 8.70 -14.63 5.18
C ARG A 2 9.10 -14.01 6.55
N ARG A 3 9.39 -14.87 7.54
CA ARG A 3 9.69 -14.44 8.91
C ARG A 3 11.04 -13.74 9.03
N ILE A 4 11.99 -14.05 8.15
CA ILE A 4 13.33 -13.45 8.11
C ILE A 4 13.28 -11.98 7.69
N LEU A 5 12.35 -11.59 6.81
CA LEU A 5 12.17 -10.20 6.40
C LEU A 5 11.78 -9.29 7.58
N ASN A 6 11.06 -9.82 8.58
CA ASN A 6 10.71 -9.08 9.80
C ASN A 6 11.93 -8.68 10.64
N SER A 7 12.97 -9.52 10.69
CA SER A 7 14.16 -9.25 11.51
C SER A 7 15.17 -8.30 10.86
N ILE A 8 15.04 -8.04 9.56
CA ILE A 8 15.98 -7.18 8.81
C ILE A 8 15.63 -5.69 8.99
N GLY A 9 14.34 -5.34 8.95
CA GLY A 9 13.89 -3.94 9.06
C GLY A 9 14.09 -3.12 7.79
N SER A 10 13.69 -1.84 7.83
CA SER A 10 13.62 -0.96 6.65
C SER A 10 14.70 0.12 6.54
N GLU A 11 15.55 0.23 7.55
CA GLU A 11 16.58 1.26 7.62
C GLU A 11 17.75 0.95 6.68
N GLU A 12 18.18 -0.31 6.69
CA GLU A 12 19.39 -0.74 6.02
C GLU A 12 19.15 -1.21 4.58
N ARG A 13 20.19 -1.04 3.77
CA ARG A 13 20.20 -1.44 2.37
C ARG A 13 21.09 -2.67 2.25
N HIS A 14 20.49 -3.76 1.80
CA HIS A 14 21.14 -5.06 1.67
C HIS A 14 21.38 -5.40 0.21
N THR A 15 22.35 -6.27 -0.06
CA THR A 15 22.59 -6.85 -1.37
C THR A 15 21.89 -8.21 -1.46
N PHE A 16 21.08 -8.35 -2.50
CA PHE A 16 20.33 -9.56 -2.79
C PHE A 16 20.81 -10.20 -4.07
N GLN A 17 20.77 -11.52 -4.11
CA GLN A 17 20.89 -12.31 -5.32
C GLN A 17 19.67 -13.20 -5.50
N ALA A 18 19.25 -13.40 -6.74
CA ALA A 18 18.14 -14.26 -7.05
C ALA A 18 18.23 -14.81 -8.47
N ASN A 19 17.47 -15.86 -8.73
CA ASN A 19 17.32 -16.42 -10.07
C ASN A 19 16.12 -15.76 -10.74
N PHE A 20 16.29 -15.25 -11.95
CA PHE A 20 15.19 -14.74 -12.75
C PHE A 20 14.19 -15.87 -13.03
N GLY A 21 12.92 -15.63 -12.72
CA GLY A 21 11.84 -16.55 -13.00
C GLY A 21 11.19 -16.24 -14.34
N LYS A 22 10.47 -15.11 -14.41
CA LYS A 22 9.78 -14.65 -15.63
C LYS A 22 9.38 -13.19 -15.54
N TYR A 23 9.11 -12.58 -16.70
CA TYR A 23 8.44 -11.30 -16.78
C TYR A 23 6.93 -11.44 -16.54
N GLY A 24 6.30 -10.37 -16.04
CA GLY A 24 4.87 -10.29 -15.82
C GLY A 24 4.35 -8.86 -15.91
N TYR A 25 3.04 -8.70 -15.72
CA TYR A 25 2.45 -7.38 -15.54
C TYR A 25 1.46 -7.41 -14.38
N LYS A 26 1.29 -6.25 -13.74
CA LYS A 26 0.21 -5.96 -12.79
C LYS A 26 -0.85 -5.14 -13.50
N ARG A 27 -2.12 -5.48 -13.28
CA ARG A 27 -3.29 -4.69 -13.67
C ARG A 27 -3.92 -4.10 -12.40
N TYR A 28 -4.29 -2.83 -12.44
CA TYR A 28 -5.04 -2.18 -11.37
C TYR A 28 -5.93 -1.09 -11.94
N HIS A 29 -7.06 -0.87 -11.27
CA HIS A 29 -8.02 0.15 -11.67
C HIS A 29 -7.69 1.47 -10.97
N ASP A 30 -7.59 2.54 -11.76
CA ASP A 30 -7.54 3.92 -11.29
C ASP A 30 -8.87 4.61 -11.65
N PRO A 31 -9.57 5.26 -10.69
CA PRO A 31 -10.88 5.85 -10.94
C PRO A 31 -10.91 6.93 -12.04
N ILE A 32 -9.78 7.56 -12.33
CA ILE A 32 -9.68 8.66 -13.31
C ILE A 32 -9.11 8.15 -14.63
N ARG A 33 -8.08 7.30 -14.56
CA ARG A 33 -7.31 6.85 -15.72
C ARG A 33 -7.76 5.49 -16.27
N GLY A 34 -8.69 4.83 -15.59
CA GLY A 34 -9.18 3.51 -15.94
C GLY A 34 -8.17 2.41 -15.63
N GLU A 35 -8.10 1.40 -16.49
CA GLU A 35 -7.24 0.24 -16.29
C GLU A 35 -5.77 0.54 -16.57
N LEU A 36 -4.95 0.49 -15.52
CA LEU A 36 -3.52 0.72 -15.60
C LEU A 36 -2.76 -0.60 -15.55
N TYR A 37 -1.70 -0.66 -16.35
CA TYR A 37 -0.81 -1.79 -16.48
C TYR A 37 0.61 -1.38 -16.06
N SER A 38 1.30 -2.23 -15.31
CA SER A 38 2.68 -1.96 -14.90
C SER A 38 3.54 -3.21 -15.04
N PRO A 39 4.76 -3.09 -15.61
CA PRO A 39 5.62 -4.23 -15.89
C PRO A 39 6.27 -4.73 -14.60
N THR A 40 6.36 -6.05 -14.48
CA THR A 40 6.91 -6.72 -13.31
C THR A 40 7.81 -7.88 -13.73
N MET A 41 8.52 -8.42 -12.75
CA MET A 41 9.28 -9.65 -12.89
C MET A 41 9.13 -10.50 -11.63
N VAL A 42 9.29 -11.80 -11.78
CA VAL A 42 9.36 -12.75 -10.69
C VAL A 42 10.80 -13.21 -10.56
N VAL A 43 11.31 -13.19 -9.34
CA VAL A 43 12.58 -13.82 -8.99
C VAL A 43 12.33 -15.02 -8.08
N ARG A 44 13.25 -15.97 -8.08
CA ARG A 44 13.22 -17.20 -7.26
C ARG A 44 14.52 -17.35 -6.49
N ASN A 45 14.50 -18.11 -5.40
CA ASN A 45 15.66 -18.36 -4.54
C ASN A 45 16.36 -17.04 -4.18
N LEU A 46 15.58 -16.11 -3.61
CA LEU A 46 16.06 -14.81 -3.20
C LEU A 46 16.89 -14.96 -1.94
N GLU A 47 18.16 -14.60 -2.02
CA GLU A 47 19.15 -14.68 -0.95
C GLU A 47 19.71 -13.30 -0.67
N MET A 48 19.98 -13.01 0.59
CA MET A 48 20.75 -11.85 1.03
C MET A 48 22.20 -12.26 1.18
N VAL A 49 23.12 -11.49 0.60
CA VAL A 49 24.55 -11.85 0.45
C VAL A 49 25.49 -10.80 1.02
N ASP A 50 25.05 -10.08 2.06
CA ASP A 50 25.91 -9.10 2.75
C ASP A 50 27.10 -9.79 3.44
N ASP A 51 26.91 -11.03 3.88
CA ASP A 51 27.99 -11.98 4.21
C ASP A 51 28.06 -13.04 3.10
N PRO A 52 29.04 -12.95 2.18
CA PRO A 52 29.19 -13.91 1.08
C PRO A 52 29.47 -15.34 1.53
N GLU A 53 30.03 -15.55 2.73
CA GLU A 53 30.32 -16.88 3.26
C GLU A 53 29.06 -17.56 3.83
N ASN A 54 28.07 -16.77 4.25
CA ASN A 54 26.83 -17.24 4.85
C ASN A 54 25.59 -16.56 4.23
N PRO A 55 25.29 -16.84 2.94
CA PRO A 55 24.11 -16.26 2.29
C PRO A 55 22.82 -16.72 2.98
N GLN A 56 21.93 -15.76 3.25
CA GLN A 56 20.67 -16.04 3.93
C GLN A 56 19.52 -16.14 2.92
N LEU A 57 18.87 -17.30 2.84
CA LEU A 57 17.66 -17.47 2.04
C LEU A 57 16.51 -16.64 2.63
N ILE A 58 15.98 -15.71 1.83
CA ILE A 58 14.95 -14.76 2.24
C ILE A 58 13.56 -15.23 1.80
N SER A 59 13.42 -15.69 0.56
CA SER A 59 12.14 -16.14 -0.01
C SER A 59 12.33 -17.04 -1.22
N ASP A 60 11.47 -18.05 -1.37
CA ASP A 60 11.47 -18.96 -2.53
C ASP A 60 11.14 -18.21 -3.84
N HIS A 61 10.27 -17.21 -3.76
CA HIS A 61 9.90 -16.35 -4.88
C HIS A 61 9.43 -14.98 -4.42
N LEU A 62 9.64 -13.96 -5.27
CA LEU A 62 9.17 -12.60 -5.03
C LEU A 62 8.80 -11.91 -6.35
N TRP A 63 7.68 -11.17 -6.34
CA TRP A 63 7.30 -10.28 -7.43
C TRP A 63 7.94 -8.91 -7.20
N LEU A 64 8.60 -8.39 -8.22
CA LEU A 64 9.25 -7.08 -8.23
C LEU A 64 8.72 -6.24 -9.38
N ASN A 65 8.68 -4.92 -9.20
CA ASN A 65 8.47 -4.01 -10.31
C ASN A 65 9.67 -4.06 -11.26
N LEU A 66 9.42 -4.06 -12.57
CA LEU A 66 10.48 -4.05 -13.58
C LEU A 66 11.02 -2.63 -13.74
N THR A 67 11.85 -2.22 -12.78
CA THR A 67 12.47 -0.88 -12.74
C THR A 67 13.50 -0.71 -13.86
N LYS A 68 13.90 0.55 -14.14
CA LYS A 68 14.91 0.87 -15.15
C LYS A 68 16.19 0.02 -14.99
N GLY A 69 16.72 -0.11 -13.77
CA GLY A 69 17.92 -0.90 -13.53
C GLY A 69 17.79 -2.38 -13.93
N PHE A 70 16.60 -2.98 -13.75
CA PHE A 70 16.35 -4.34 -14.22
C PHE A 70 16.14 -4.42 -15.73
N LYS A 71 15.55 -3.38 -16.35
CA LYS A 71 15.42 -3.30 -17.82
C LYS A 71 16.78 -3.20 -18.51
N ASP A 72 17.71 -2.48 -17.90
CA ASP A 72 19.06 -2.27 -18.41
C ASP A 72 19.88 -3.58 -18.45
N LEU A 73 19.45 -4.62 -17.73
CA LEU A 73 19.99 -5.98 -17.84
C LEU A 73 19.59 -6.71 -19.13
N GLY A 74 18.70 -6.12 -19.95
CA GLY A 74 18.22 -6.71 -21.18
C GLY A 74 17.24 -7.88 -20.99
N LEU A 75 17.03 -8.64 -22.06
CA LEU A 75 16.11 -9.78 -22.11
C LEU A 75 16.65 -10.98 -21.33
N LEU A 76 16.17 -11.14 -20.10
CA LEU A 76 16.49 -12.21 -19.17
C LEU A 76 15.83 -13.56 -19.54
N LYS A 77 16.50 -14.66 -19.20
CA LYS A 77 16.05 -16.05 -19.36
C LYS A 77 15.84 -16.65 -17.98
N GLU A 78 14.86 -17.54 -17.87
CA GLU A 78 14.60 -18.27 -16.62
C GLU A 78 15.88 -18.96 -16.14
N GLY A 79 16.24 -18.74 -14.88
CA GLY A 79 17.46 -19.25 -14.27
C GLY A 79 18.63 -18.25 -14.23
N ASP A 80 18.59 -17.14 -14.99
CA ASP A 80 19.65 -16.12 -14.91
C ASP A 80 19.84 -15.61 -13.49
N ARG A 81 21.09 -15.56 -13.05
CA ARG A 81 21.44 -15.06 -11.72
C ARG A 81 21.59 -13.55 -11.79
N ILE A 82 20.80 -12.83 -11.00
CA ILE A 82 20.85 -11.37 -10.90
C ILE A 82 21.22 -10.96 -9.48
N GLN A 83 21.92 -9.83 -9.36
CA GLN A 83 22.23 -9.17 -8.10
C GLN A 83 21.64 -7.76 -8.10
N PHE A 84 21.14 -7.30 -6.96
CA PHE A 84 20.66 -5.93 -6.79
C PHE A 84 20.63 -5.54 -5.32
N ASN A 85 20.70 -4.23 -5.04
CA ASN A 85 20.56 -3.70 -3.69
C ASN A 85 19.12 -3.25 -3.45
N GLY A 86 18.57 -3.50 -2.26
CA GLY A 86 17.22 -3.10 -1.89
C GLY A 86 17.05 -2.88 -0.40
N ARG A 87 15.87 -2.43 0.02
CA ARG A 87 15.46 -2.38 1.42
C ARG A 87 14.29 -3.31 1.64
N VAL A 88 14.16 -3.86 2.84
CA VAL A 88 12.97 -4.62 3.23
C VAL A 88 11.95 -3.63 3.78
N SER A 89 10.74 -3.61 3.23
CA SER A 89 9.64 -2.78 3.75
C SER A 89 8.49 -3.65 4.19
N GLU A 90 7.82 -3.24 5.27
CA GLU A 90 6.53 -3.80 5.64
C GLU A 90 5.43 -3.19 4.76
N TYR A 91 4.48 -4.02 4.32
CA TYR A 91 3.24 -3.55 3.74
C TYR A 91 2.03 -4.30 4.31
N SER A 92 0.90 -3.62 4.42
CA SER A 92 -0.34 -4.21 4.93
C SER A 92 -1.19 -4.76 3.79
N LYS A 93 -1.50 -6.06 3.80
CA LYS A 93 -2.30 -6.69 2.75
C LYS A 93 -3.81 -6.59 3.05
N CYS A 94 -4.49 -5.69 2.35
CA CYS A 94 -5.95 -5.48 2.18
C CYS A 94 -6.89 -5.42 3.41
N PHE A 95 -7.55 -4.25 3.53
CA PHE A 95 -8.93 -3.86 3.88
C PHE A 95 -9.92 -4.69 4.72
N ILE A 96 -9.74 -5.99 5.02
CA ILE A 96 -10.73 -6.80 5.77
C ILE A 96 -10.22 -7.27 7.14
N LYS A 97 -8.90 -7.42 7.31
CA LYS A 97 -8.29 -7.70 8.62
C LYS A 97 -6.97 -6.93 8.74
N LYS A 98 -6.95 -5.89 9.58
CA LYS A 98 -5.82 -4.98 9.79
C LYS A 98 -4.55 -5.63 10.38
N ASP A 99 -4.56 -6.93 10.65
CA ASP A 99 -3.54 -7.59 11.48
C ASP A 99 -2.56 -8.51 10.72
N LYS A 100 -2.53 -8.47 9.38
CA LYS A 100 -1.51 -9.19 8.59
C LYS A 100 -0.53 -8.22 7.91
N LYS A 101 0.60 -8.01 8.58
CA LYS A 101 1.81 -7.42 7.99
C LYS A 101 2.46 -8.44 7.04
N ASP A 102 2.81 -7.98 5.84
CA ASP A 102 3.59 -8.70 4.84
C ASP A 102 4.84 -7.87 4.52
N TYR A 103 5.80 -8.42 3.80
CA TYR A 103 7.07 -7.74 3.50
C TYR A 103 7.31 -7.70 1.99
N GLU A 104 7.89 -6.59 1.53
CA GLU A 104 8.29 -6.35 0.16
C GLU A 104 9.73 -5.85 0.09
N LEU A 105 10.34 -5.93 -1.09
CA LEU A 105 11.61 -5.24 -1.35
C LEU A 105 11.32 -3.93 -2.05
N THR A 106 11.80 -2.83 -1.46
CA THR A 106 11.64 -1.48 -2.00
C THR A 106 12.96 -0.94 -2.52
N TYR A 107 12.83 0.02 -3.45
CA TYR A 107 13.94 0.75 -4.05
C TYR A 107 15.07 -0.15 -4.60
N PRO A 108 14.82 -1.10 -5.52
CA PRO A 108 15.92 -1.85 -6.11
C PRO A 108 16.88 -0.93 -6.88
N SER A 109 18.19 -1.09 -6.68
CA SER A 109 19.25 -0.36 -7.42
C SER A 109 20.48 -1.22 -7.62
N LYS A 110 21.46 -0.72 -8.39
CA LYS A 110 22.71 -1.43 -8.71
C LYS A 110 22.46 -2.85 -9.24
N ALA A 111 21.43 -2.99 -10.07
CA ALA A 111 21.09 -4.26 -10.66
C ALA A 111 22.21 -4.72 -11.61
N GLN A 112 22.60 -5.99 -11.50
CA GLN A 112 23.65 -6.61 -12.29
C GLN A 112 23.24 -8.03 -12.67
N LEU A 113 23.62 -8.45 -13.88
CA LEU A 113 23.51 -9.83 -14.32
C LEU A 113 24.82 -10.54 -13.95
N LEU A 114 24.73 -11.58 -13.13
CA LEU A 114 25.88 -12.40 -12.73
C LEU A 114 26.10 -13.58 -13.68
N THR A 115 25.06 -14.00 -14.41
CA THR A 115 25.20 -15.01 -15.47
C THR A 115 25.95 -14.42 -16.65
N ASP A 116 27.07 -15.03 -17.02
CA ASP A 116 27.87 -14.61 -18.17
C ASP A 116 27.14 -14.92 -19.49
N ARG A 117 26.39 -13.93 -19.99
CA ARG A 117 25.77 -13.97 -21.31
C ARG A 117 25.47 -12.57 -21.82
N ASN A 118 25.47 -12.45 -23.14
CA ASN A 118 24.96 -11.26 -23.81
C ASN A 118 23.42 -11.26 -23.80
N THR A 119 22.87 -10.07 -23.53
CA THR A 119 21.42 -9.82 -23.47
C THR A 119 21.02 -8.80 -24.52
N GLN A 120 19.86 -8.98 -25.13
CA GLN A 120 19.30 -7.98 -26.05
C GLN A 120 18.57 -6.90 -25.26
N LYS A 121 18.66 -5.64 -25.70
CA LYS A 121 18.06 -4.51 -25.00
C LYS A 121 16.54 -4.62 -24.97
N LEU A 122 15.92 -4.31 -23.84
CA LEU A 122 14.46 -4.22 -23.73
C LEU A 122 13.95 -2.88 -24.26
N PRO A 123 12.66 -2.81 -24.68
CA PRO A 123 12.02 -1.54 -24.98
C PRO A 123 12.04 -0.57 -23.79
N ASP A 124 12.37 0.69 -24.07
CA ASP A 124 12.34 1.75 -23.06
C ASP A 124 10.91 2.23 -22.78
N ASP A 125 10.07 2.27 -23.82
CA ASP A 125 8.68 2.68 -23.77
C ASP A 125 7.80 1.71 -22.96
N HIS A 126 6.94 2.29 -22.13
CA HIS A 126 6.09 1.53 -21.20
C HIS A 126 5.04 0.68 -21.92
N GLN A 127 4.39 1.22 -22.95
CA GLN A 127 3.36 0.51 -23.71
C GLN A 127 3.98 -0.68 -24.44
N VAL A 128 5.09 -0.44 -25.14
CA VAL A 128 5.82 -1.47 -25.89
C VAL A 128 6.31 -2.58 -24.95
N LEU A 129 6.81 -2.23 -23.77
CA LEU A 129 7.29 -3.20 -22.79
C LEU A 129 6.16 -4.10 -22.25
N ILE A 130 4.97 -3.57 -22.00
CA ILE A 130 3.80 -4.39 -21.63
C ILE A 130 3.43 -5.34 -22.77
N GLY A 131 3.44 -4.85 -24.01
CA GLY A 131 3.20 -5.66 -25.21
C GLY A 131 4.19 -6.80 -25.38
N MET A 132 5.48 -6.54 -25.13
CA MET A 132 6.53 -7.55 -25.13
C MET A 132 6.22 -8.66 -24.12
N ILE A 133 5.85 -8.30 -22.89
CA ILE A 133 5.55 -9.26 -21.82
C ILE A 133 4.31 -10.10 -22.14
N MET A 134 3.28 -9.49 -22.73
CA MET A 134 2.08 -10.17 -23.20
C MET A 134 2.41 -11.20 -24.29
N ASN A 135 3.25 -10.83 -25.25
CA ASN A 135 3.68 -11.73 -26.33
C ASN A 135 4.57 -12.87 -25.83
N LEU A 136 5.53 -12.56 -24.94
CA LEU A 136 6.41 -13.56 -24.33
C LEU A 136 5.62 -14.64 -23.58
N ASN A 137 4.55 -14.26 -22.88
CA ASN A 137 3.73 -15.14 -22.08
C ASN A 137 2.39 -15.50 -22.74
N TYR A 138 2.24 -15.31 -24.05
CA TYR A 138 0.95 -15.36 -24.75
C TYR A 138 0.13 -16.61 -24.42
N LYS A 139 0.72 -17.81 -24.59
CA LYS A 139 0.03 -19.08 -24.31
C LYS A 139 -0.47 -19.17 -22.86
N PHE A 140 0.37 -18.75 -21.92
CA PHE A 140 0.04 -18.79 -20.50
C PHE A 140 -1.11 -17.82 -20.16
N TYR A 141 -1.09 -16.61 -20.71
CA TYR A 141 -2.14 -15.62 -20.50
C TYR A 141 -3.44 -15.99 -21.19
N ASN A 142 -3.38 -16.47 -22.43
CA ASN A 142 -4.55 -16.92 -23.18
C ASN A 142 -5.27 -18.06 -22.44
N ASN A 143 -4.52 -19.09 -22.00
CA ASN A 143 -5.10 -20.24 -21.32
C ASN A 143 -5.72 -19.90 -19.95
N LEU A 144 -5.24 -18.85 -19.29
CA LEU A 144 -5.77 -18.40 -18.00
C LEU A 144 -6.83 -17.29 -18.13
N GLY A 145 -7.26 -16.95 -19.34
CA GLY A 145 -8.19 -15.86 -19.57
C GLY A 145 -7.66 -14.52 -19.04
N ARG A 146 -6.35 -14.28 -19.12
CA ARG A 146 -5.77 -12.97 -18.78
C ARG A 146 -5.87 -12.02 -19.97
N PRO A 147 -5.98 -10.70 -19.71
CA PRO A 147 -5.99 -9.71 -20.78
C PRO A 147 -4.77 -9.83 -21.70
N LEU A 148 -5.01 -9.90 -23.01
CA LEU A 148 -4.03 -9.75 -24.08
C LEU A 148 -4.47 -8.57 -24.93
N VAL A 149 -4.15 -7.37 -24.46
CA VAL A 149 -4.75 -6.13 -24.96
C VAL A 149 -4.11 -5.73 -26.30
N PRO A 150 -4.89 -5.58 -27.39
CA PRO A 150 -4.37 -5.22 -28.72
C PRO A 150 -3.48 -3.98 -28.71
N TYR A 151 -3.90 -2.91 -28.01
CA TYR A 151 -3.14 -1.65 -27.89
C TYR A 151 -1.68 -1.84 -27.45
N PHE A 152 -1.40 -2.75 -26.50
CA PHE A 152 -0.01 -3.03 -26.08
C PHE A 152 0.69 -3.97 -27.05
N MET A 153 -0.01 -5.02 -27.51
CA MET A 153 0.57 -6.05 -28.37
C MET A 153 0.96 -5.52 -29.75
N ASP A 154 0.13 -4.64 -30.34
CA ASP A 154 0.39 -3.99 -31.62
C ASP A 154 1.54 -2.99 -31.52
N ALA A 155 1.66 -2.28 -30.40
CA ALA A 155 2.80 -1.40 -30.17
C ALA A 155 4.13 -2.16 -30.11
N PHE A 156 4.13 -3.35 -29.49
CA PHE A 156 5.31 -4.22 -29.52
C PHE A 156 5.61 -4.77 -30.92
N ALA A 157 4.58 -5.15 -31.68
CA ALA A 157 4.76 -5.62 -33.06
C ALA A 157 5.37 -4.52 -33.95
N LYS A 158 4.86 -3.29 -33.86
CA LYS A 158 5.43 -2.15 -34.58
C LYS A 158 6.87 -1.87 -34.16
N TRP A 159 7.14 -1.87 -32.85
CA TRP A 159 8.51 -1.66 -32.35
C TRP A 159 9.49 -2.73 -32.87
N GLN A 160 9.07 -4.00 -32.96
CA GLN A 160 9.87 -5.10 -33.52
C GLN A 160 10.26 -4.85 -34.98
N GLU A 161 9.33 -4.34 -35.81
CA GLU A 161 9.58 -4.03 -37.22
C GLU A 161 10.60 -2.89 -37.41
N GLU A 162 10.67 -1.97 -36.44
CA GLU A 162 11.60 -0.84 -36.44
C GLU A 162 13.00 -1.20 -35.95
N GLN A 163 13.20 -2.38 -35.33
CA GLN A 163 14.52 -2.78 -34.81
C GLN A 163 15.38 -3.45 -35.89
N GLU A 164 16.65 -3.04 -36.00
CA GLU A 164 17.65 -3.75 -36.82
C GLU A 164 17.87 -5.19 -36.34
N THR A 165 17.75 -5.42 -35.03
CA THR A 165 17.86 -6.73 -34.39
C THR A 165 16.65 -6.99 -33.49
N PRO A 166 15.55 -7.52 -34.06
CA PRO A 166 14.33 -7.76 -33.30
C PRO A 166 14.53 -8.82 -32.21
N LEU A 167 13.83 -8.68 -31.08
CA LEU A 167 13.85 -9.69 -30.02
C LEU A 167 13.29 -11.03 -30.53
N PRO A 168 13.79 -12.18 -30.05
CA PRO A 168 13.32 -13.52 -30.45
C PRO A 168 11.96 -13.86 -29.80
N ILE A 169 10.97 -13.00 -29.97
CA ILE A 169 9.64 -13.08 -29.37
C ILE A 169 8.61 -13.03 -30.50
N LYS A 170 7.81 -14.08 -30.63
CA LYS A 170 6.73 -14.11 -31.62
C LYS A 170 5.63 -13.11 -31.24
N CYS A 171 5.26 -12.24 -32.17
CA CYS A 171 4.10 -11.37 -32.05
C CYS A 171 2.80 -12.16 -32.31
N HIS A 172 1.78 -11.88 -31.52
CA HIS A 172 0.46 -12.47 -31.60
C HIS A 172 -0.59 -11.35 -31.64
N LYS A 173 -1.80 -11.68 -32.11
CA LYS A 173 -2.93 -10.77 -31.99
C LYS A 173 -3.42 -10.76 -30.55
N GLY A 174 -3.81 -9.57 -30.07
CA GLY A 174 -4.56 -9.45 -28.84
C GLY A 174 -5.89 -10.20 -28.92
N ASN A 175 -6.45 -10.53 -27.78
CA ASN A 175 -7.81 -11.07 -27.72
C ASN A 175 -8.82 -9.93 -27.53
N GLU A 176 -10.05 -10.18 -27.96
CA GLU A 176 -11.23 -9.42 -27.53
C GLU A 176 -11.54 -9.76 -26.07
N TYR A 177 -10.55 -9.63 -25.18
CA TYR A 177 -10.83 -9.54 -23.76
C TYR A 177 -11.50 -8.20 -23.55
N GLU A 178 -12.79 -8.14 -23.89
CA GLU A 178 -13.72 -7.34 -23.15
C GLU A 178 -13.51 -7.77 -21.70
N SER A 179 -13.03 -6.83 -20.90
CA SER A 179 -13.21 -6.88 -19.46
C SER A 179 -14.53 -7.60 -19.17
N SER A 180 -14.48 -8.77 -18.54
CA SER A 180 -15.70 -9.43 -18.06
C SER A 180 -16.39 -8.61 -16.96
N SER A 181 -15.82 -7.47 -16.54
CA SER A 181 -16.67 -6.36 -16.12
C SER A 181 -17.35 -5.87 -17.38
N LYS A 182 -18.57 -6.38 -17.62
CA LYS A 182 -19.59 -5.66 -18.38
C LYS A 182 -19.31 -4.17 -18.18
N TYR A 183 -19.10 -3.44 -19.27
CA TYR A 183 -19.55 -2.06 -19.28
C TYR A 183 -21.07 -2.14 -19.09
N ASP A 184 -21.50 -2.39 -17.86
CA ASP A 184 -22.69 -1.72 -17.37
C ASP A 184 -22.33 -0.25 -17.61
N ALA A 185 -23.15 0.43 -18.39
CA ALA A 185 -23.23 1.87 -18.25
C ALA A 185 -23.64 2.12 -16.80
N LEU A 186 -22.66 2.05 -15.88
CA LEU A 186 -22.86 2.33 -14.47
C LEU A 186 -23.22 3.80 -14.47
N ASP A 187 -24.47 4.04 -14.10
CA ASP A 187 -24.93 5.36 -13.72
C ASP A 187 -24.10 5.77 -12.50
N TYR A 188 -22.95 6.40 -12.78
CA TYR A 188 -22.01 6.93 -11.79
C TYR A 188 -22.70 7.81 -10.76
N LYS A 189 -23.88 8.35 -11.08
CA LYS A 189 -24.69 9.13 -10.15
C LYS A 189 -25.31 8.24 -9.07
N GLU A 190 -25.86 7.08 -9.42
CA GLU A 190 -26.50 6.18 -8.46
C GLU A 190 -25.49 5.52 -7.52
N GLU A 191 -24.35 5.04 -8.04
CA GLU A 191 -23.31 4.44 -7.19
C GLU A 191 -22.61 5.47 -6.31
N LYS A 192 -22.31 6.67 -6.85
CA LYS A 192 -21.79 7.78 -6.04
C LYS A 192 -22.80 8.20 -4.97
N ASN A 193 -24.09 8.30 -5.32
CA ASN A 193 -25.13 8.60 -4.35
C ASN A 193 -25.25 7.51 -3.28
N ALA A 194 -25.15 6.22 -3.65
CA ALA A 194 -25.18 5.12 -2.70
C ALA A 194 -23.96 5.15 -1.76
N TYR A 195 -22.77 5.41 -2.31
CA TYR A 195 -21.53 5.58 -1.54
C TYR A 195 -21.60 6.80 -0.60
N ASP A 196 -22.09 7.94 -1.10
CA ASP A 196 -22.26 9.17 -0.31
C ASP A 196 -23.32 8.99 0.77
N GLN A 197 -24.42 8.27 0.50
CA GLN A 197 -25.41 7.88 1.50
C GLN A 197 -24.83 6.93 2.56
N GLU A 198 -24.02 5.94 2.17
CA GLU A 198 -23.33 5.07 3.13
C GLU A 198 -22.28 5.81 3.95
N ARG A 199 -21.58 6.76 3.34
CA ARG A 199 -20.63 7.65 4.03
C ARG A 199 -21.39 8.52 5.04
N GLN A 200 -22.50 9.13 4.65
CA GLN A 200 -23.34 9.91 5.54
C GLN A 200 -23.90 9.07 6.70
N LYS A 201 -24.41 7.86 6.42
CA LYS A 201 -24.87 6.92 7.46
C LYS A 201 -23.75 6.56 8.44
N ARG A 202 -22.51 6.40 7.97
CA ARG A 202 -21.33 6.14 8.81
C ARG A 202 -20.98 7.35 9.67
N GLU A 203 -21.01 8.54 9.10
CA GLU A 203 -20.79 9.81 9.83
C GLU A 203 -21.86 10.07 10.87
N ASP A 204 -23.14 9.92 10.53
CA ASP A 204 -24.25 10.06 11.48
C ASP A 204 -24.13 9.06 12.63
N LYS A 205 -23.72 7.81 12.33
CA LYS A 205 -23.46 6.80 13.36
C LYS A 205 -22.27 7.17 14.24
N ARG A 206 -21.23 7.79 13.67
CA ARG A 206 -20.05 8.30 14.41
C ARG A 206 -20.44 9.44 15.33
N LEU A 207 -21.15 10.45 14.81
CA LEU A 207 -21.65 11.60 15.57
C LEU A 207 -22.61 11.18 16.69
N LYS A 208 -23.52 10.23 16.44
CA LYS A 208 -24.40 9.68 17.49
C LYS A 208 -23.61 9.02 18.62
N LYS A 209 -22.56 8.26 18.29
CA LYS A 209 -21.68 7.64 19.30
C LYS A 209 -20.87 8.67 20.06
N GLN A 210 -20.34 9.68 19.37
CA GLN A 210 -19.59 10.78 19.97
C GLN A 210 -20.47 11.57 20.94
N ALA A 211 -21.69 11.95 20.53
CA ALA A 211 -22.66 12.66 21.37
C ALA A 211 -23.10 11.83 22.59
N ALA A 212 -23.33 10.52 22.42
CA ALA A 212 -23.64 9.62 23.53
C ALA A 212 -22.46 9.49 24.50
N GLY A 213 -21.24 9.45 24.00
CA GLY A 213 -20.02 9.46 24.82
C GLY A 213 -19.84 10.78 25.56
N LEU A 214 -20.11 11.92 24.91
CA LEU A 214 -20.03 13.24 25.53
C LEU A 214 -20.98 13.38 26.71
N LYS A 215 -22.23 12.96 26.56
CA LYS A 215 -23.20 12.94 27.67
C LYS A 215 -22.70 12.11 28.86
N LEU A 216 -22.01 10.99 28.60
CA LEU A 216 -21.43 10.15 29.65
C LEU A 216 -20.23 10.84 30.34
N LEU A 217 -19.38 11.52 29.58
CA LEU A 217 -18.24 12.27 30.13
C LEU A 217 -18.71 13.49 30.94
N GLN A 218 -19.67 14.25 30.43
CA GLN A 218 -20.23 15.43 31.11
C GLN A 218 -20.94 15.10 32.44
N THR A 219 -21.41 13.88 32.61
CA THR A 219 -22.07 13.42 33.86
C THR A 219 -21.11 12.79 34.86
N LYS A 220 -19.83 12.59 34.49
CA LYS A 220 -18.81 11.93 35.31
C LYS A 220 -17.52 12.74 35.30
N SER A 221 -17.47 13.81 36.09
CA SER A 221 -16.27 14.66 36.27
C SER A 221 -15.03 13.86 36.64
N ASP A 222 -15.15 12.96 37.61
CA ASP A 222 -14.01 12.17 38.13
C ASP A 222 -13.37 11.28 37.03
N LEU A 223 -14.21 10.78 36.10
CA LEU A 223 -13.73 10.01 34.95
C LEU A 223 -12.98 10.91 33.96
N VAL A 224 -13.47 12.13 33.74
CA VAL A 224 -12.82 13.10 32.85
C VAL A 224 -11.45 13.48 33.41
N ASP A 225 -11.36 13.74 34.72
CA ASP A 225 -10.10 14.09 35.38
C ASP A 225 -9.07 12.95 35.30
N ASP A 226 -9.50 11.70 35.54
CA ASP A 226 -8.65 10.52 35.38
C ASP A 226 -8.16 10.31 33.95
N LEU A 227 -9.03 10.55 32.96
CA LEU A 227 -8.66 10.46 31.54
C LEU A 227 -7.69 11.57 31.13
N ILE A 228 -7.87 12.78 31.62
CA ILE A 228 -6.95 13.91 31.38
C ILE A 228 -5.59 13.62 32.04
N SER A 229 -5.58 13.18 33.29
CA SER A 229 -4.36 12.81 34.03
C SER A 229 -3.60 11.70 33.30
N LEU A 230 -4.30 10.65 32.87
CA LEU A 230 -3.71 9.57 32.07
C LEU A 230 -3.16 10.10 30.73
N GLY A 231 -3.93 10.92 30.01
CA GLY A 231 -3.50 11.48 28.73
C GLY A 231 -2.27 12.37 28.88
N LYS A 232 -2.20 13.23 29.91
CA LYS A 232 -1.05 14.11 30.20
C LYS A 232 0.19 13.29 30.55
N LYS A 233 0.03 12.21 31.35
CA LYS A 233 1.12 11.27 31.63
C LYS A 233 1.65 10.60 30.35
N LEU A 234 0.76 10.13 29.48
CA LEU A 234 1.15 9.50 28.22
C LEU A 234 1.82 10.48 27.25
N LYS A 235 1.36 11.74 27.22
CA LYS A 235 1.96 12.83 26.44
C LYS A 235 3.39 13.12 26.91
N ALA A 236 3.64 13.11 28.22
CA ALA A 236 4.96 13.32 28.81
C ALA A 236 5.92 12.14 28.57
N GLU A 237 5.40 10.91 28.54
CA GLU A 237 6.17 9.68 28.29
C GLU A 237 6.40 9.40 26.78
N ALA A 238 5.78 10.17 25.89
CA ALA A 238 5.85 9.95 24.45
C ALA A 238 7.21 10.37 23.87
N GLN A 239 7.93 9.39 23.29
CA GLN A 239 9.17 9.63 22.54
C GLN A 239 8.92 10.21 21.13
N ASP A 240 7.75 9.92 20.56
CA ASP A 240 7.32 10.40 19.24
C ASP A 240 6.68 11.79 19.35
N GLU A 241 7.23 12.75 18.62
CA GLU A 241 6.76 14.15 18.60
C GLU A 241 5.33 14.28 18.07
N SER A 242 4.88 13.41 17.16
CA SER A 242 3.50 13.42 16.64
C SER A 242 2.45 13.04 17.68
N LEU A 243 2.84 12.28 18.70
CA LEU A 243 1.97 11.89 19.82
C LEU A 243 1.88 12.97 20.90
N LYS A 244 2.71 14.03 20.81
CA LYS A 244 2.66 15.19 21.70
C LYS A 244 1.60 16.21 21.29
N GLU A 245 1.00 16.08 20.11
CA GLU A 245 0.02 17.07 19.60
C GLU A 245 -1.42 16.74 20.02
N TYR A 246 -1.73 15.47 20.38
CA TYR A 246 -3.09 15.04 20.71
C TYR A 246 -3.16 14.19 21.99
N CYS A 247 -4.31 14.20 22.66
CA CYS A 247 -4.61 13.25 23.75
C CYS A 247 -4.75 11.83 23.20
N TYR A 248 -3.64 11.11 23.07
CA TYR A 248 -3.64 9.73 22.62
C TYR A 248 -3.71 8.75 23.81
N ILE A 249 -4.87 8.11 23.99
CA ILE A 249 -5.04 7.00 24.94
C ILE A 249 -5.33 5.72 24.15
N SER A 250 -4.38 4.77 24.18
CA SER A 250 -4.57 3.46 23.55
C SER A 250 -5.80 2.72 24.10
N ASN A 251 -6.45 1.88 23.28
CA ASN A 251 -7.68 1.18 23.67
C ASN A 251 -7.55 0.33 24.93
N SER A 252 -6.39 -0.31 25.14
CA SER A 252 -6.12 -1.14 26.31
C SER A 252 -6.03 -0.30 27.58
N LYS A 253 -5.34 0.86 27.52
CA LYS A 253 -5.23 1.80 28.64
C LYS A 253 -6.58 2.48 28.93
N LEU A 254 -7.31 2.90 27.91
CA LEU A 254 -8.66 3.45 28.03
C LEU A 254 -9.60 2.45 28.71
N SER A 255 -9.63 1.20 28.23
CA SER A 255 -10.54 0.18 28.78
C SER A 255 -10.29 -0.10 30.26
N LYS A 256 -9.02 -0.06 30.72
CA LYS A 256 -8.68 -0.22 32.15
C LYS A 256 -9.31 0.88 33.02
N VAL A 257 -9.19 2.15 32.62
CA VAL A 257 -9.81 3.28 33.33
C VAL A 257 -11.33 3.18 33.29
N LEU A 258 -11.90 2.83 32.14
CA LEU A 258 -13.35 2.68 32.00
C LEU A 258 -13.92 1.55 32.86
N ILE A 259 -13.17 0.46 33.07
CA ILE A 259 -13.56 -0.63 33.98
C ILE A 259 -13.54 -0.15 35.44
N GLN A 260 -12.54 0.64 35.84
CA GLN A 260 -12.47 1.22 37.19
C GLN A 260 -13.68 2.11 37.49
N HIS A 261 -14.13 2.87 36.49
CA HIS A 261 -15.34 3.71 36.56
C HIS A 261 -16.65 2.96 36.30
N LYS A 262 -16.63 1.61 36.30
CA LYS A 262 -17.79 0.73 36.09
C LYS A 262 -18.55 1.01 34.79
N ILE A 263 -17.85 1.41 33.73
CA ILE A 263 -18.44 1.65 32.41
C ILE A 263 -18.58 0.32 31.65
N GLU A 264 -19.82 -0.02 31.32
CA GLU A 264 -20.16 -1.17 30.49
C GLU A 264 -19.39 -1.19 29.16
N LYS A 265 -18.95 -2.38 28.76
CA LYS A 265 -18.20 -2.61 27.51
C LYS A 265 -18.89 -2.02 26.27
N ALA A 266 -20.22 -2.07 26.22
CA ALA A 266 -21.02 -1.52 25.12
C ALA A 266 -20.88 0.01 24.99
N LYS A 267 -20.66 0.72 26.12
CA LYS A 267 -20.56 2.19 26.18
C LYS A 267 -19.13 2.70 25.99
N GLN A 268 -18.11 1.84 26.17
CA GLN A 268 -16.70 2.21 26.00
C GLN A 268 -16.39 2.72 24.58
N ALA A 269 -17.04 2.15 23.56
CA ALA A 269 -16.88 2.60 22.18
C ALA A 269 -17.39 4.04 21.95
N ASN A 270 -18.39 4.48 22.72
CA ASN A 270 -18.92 5.84 22.62
C ASN A 270 -17.96 6.84 23.27
N ILE A 271 -17.42 6.50 24.45
CA ILE A 271 -16.41 7.33 25.12
C ILE A 271 -15.18 7.50 24.25
N ARG A 272 -14.72 6.42 23.60
CA ARG A 272 -13.61 6.50 22.63
C ARG A 272 -13.86 7.53 21.52
N GLN A 273 -15.09 7.61 20.98
CA GLN A 273 -15.41 8.61 19.96
C GLN A 273 -15.46 10.02 20.56
N ALA A 274 -15.92 10.16 21.81
CA ALA A 274 -15.98 11.44 22.53
C ALA A 274 -14.60 12.04 22.84
N LEU A 275 -13.55 11.23 23.00
CA LEU A 275 -12.18 11.73 23.20
C LEU A 275 -11.67 12.56 22.01
N ASN A 276 -12.21 12.34 20.80
CA ASN A 276 -11.87 13.11 19.59
C ASN A 276 -12.75 14.35 19.40
N SER A 277 -13.54 14.75 20.41
CA SER A 277 -14.40 15.93 20.33
C SER A 277 -13.66 17.18 20.81
N GLU A 278 -14.00 18.34 20.23
CA GLU A 278 -13.49 19.65 20.65
C GLU A 278 -13.67 19.85 22.17
N TRP A 279 -14.85 19.54 22.70
CA TRP A 279 -15.14 19.64 24.14
C TRP A 279 -14.13 18.90 25.03
N PHE A 280 -13.69 17.70 24.63
CA PHE A 280 -12.70 16.95 25.42
C PHE A 280 -11.29 17.52 25.24
N HIS A 281 -10.94 17.97 24.04
CA HIS A 281 -9.65 18.61 23.78
C HIS A 281 -9.50 19.94 24.55
N GLU A 282 -10.53 20.78 24.59
CA GLU A 282 -10.56 22.00 25.41
C GLU A 282 -10.29 21.70 26.90
N LYS A 283 -10.88 20.62 27.42
CA LYS A 283 -10.64 20.16 28.80
C LYS A 283 -9.26 19.57 28.99
N PHE A 284 -8.69 18.96 27.97
CA PHE A 284 -7.38 18.31 28.05
C PHE A 284 -6.21 19.32 28.07
N ASP A 285 -6.29 20.37 27.25
CA ASP A 285 -5.21 21.34 27.06
C ASP A 285 -5.25 22.51 28.07
N ASP A 286 -6.18 22.51 29.04
CA ASP A 286 -6.39 23.58 30.04
C ASP A 286 -6.52 24.99 29.42
N GLN A 287 -6.97 25.10 28.17
CA GLN A 287 -7.04 26.37 27.45
C GLN A 287 -8.41 27.02 27.62
N ASN A 288 -8.56 27.88 28.64
CA ASN A 288 -9.49 29.00 28.54
C ASN A 288 -8.98 29.96 27.45
N GLY A 289 -9.38 29.71 26.20
CA GLY A 289 -9.23 30.60 25.05
C GLY A 289 -7.79 30.81 24.57
N LYS A 290 -7.37 30.10 23.51
CA LYS A 290 -6.42 30.61 22.51
C LYS A 290 -6.58 29.91 21.16
N GLU A 291 -6.10 30.60 20.13
CA GLU A 291 -6.46 30.52 18.72
C GLU A 291 -6.34 29.14 18.06
N LEU A 292 -7.26 28.92 17.11
CA LEU A 292 -7.26 27.81 16.15
C LEU A 292 -5.88 27.62 15.54
N SER A 293 -5.43 26.38 15.49
CA SER A 293 -4.19 25.95 14.85
C SER A 293 -4.13 26.37 13.37
N PRO A 294 -2.94 26.51 12.77
CA PRO A 294 -2.80 26.86 11.35
C PRO A 294 -3.57 25.93 10.40
N LEU A 295 -3.72 24.66 10.77
CA LEU A 295 -4.52 23.67 10.02
C LEU A 295 -6.03 23.92 10.14
N GLU A 296 -6.50 24.39 11.30
CA GLU A 296 -7.90 24.74 11.54
C GLU A 296 -8.29 26.07 10.87
N GLN A 297 -7.38 27.04 10.86
CA GLN A 297 -7.56 28.27 10.06
C GLN A 297 -7.65 27.94 8.56
N LEU A 298 -6.87 26.96 8.10
CA LEU A 298 -6.91 26.48 6.72
C LEU A 298 -8.22 25.74 6.42
N ALA A 299 -8.65 24.83 7.31
CA ALA A 299 -9.88 24.06 7.16
C ALA A 299 -11.13 24.95 7.13
N ASN A 300 -11.18 25.99 7.97
CA ASN A 300 -12.28 26.95 7.95
C ASN A 300 -12.30 27.82 6.68
N LYS A 301 -11.13 28.18 6.13
CA LYS A 301 -11.04 28.86 4.83
C LYS A 301 -11.56 28.00 3.68
N PHE A 302 -11.33 26.69 3.71
CA PHE A 302 -11.79 25.77 2.68
C PHE A 302 -13.29 25.41 2.79
N ASN A 303 -13.88 25.54 3.98
CA ASN A 303 -15.30 25.27 4.22
C ASN A 303 -16.22 26.50 4.01
N GLN A 304 -15.66 27.66 3.67
CA GLN A 304 -16.41 28.91 3.44
C GLN A 304 -16.62 29.27 1.95
N ASN A 305 -16.28 28.37 1.00
CA ASN A 305 -16.60 28.53 -0.43
C ASN A 305 -17.41 27.35 -0.96
#